data_AF-A0A534JGN3-F1
#
_entry.id   AF-A0A534JGN3-F1
#
_cell.length_a   1.000
_cell.length_b   1.000
_cell.length_c   1.000
_cell.angle_alpha   90.00
_cell.angle_beta   90.00
_cell.angle_gamma   90.00
#
_symmetry.space_group_name_H-M   'P 1'
#
loop_
_entity.id
_entity.type
_entity.pdbx_description
1 polymer ?
#
loop_
_entity_poly.entity_id
_entity_poly.type
_entity_poly.pdbx_seq_one_letter_code
_entity_poly.pdbx_strand_id
1 'polypeptide(L)' 'MREFDGRRYFYFWHYEREGGRSLRKEEYVGRVDSDRARDDLLRKIAAYHGKAENEFARRRARIERFIAQNHTSA' A
#
# COMPACT_ATOMS: atom_id res chain seq x y z
N MET A 1 15.43 0.56 2.19
CA MET A 1 16.55 1.47 2.51
C MET A 1 17.61 1.32 1.44
N ARG A 2 18.25 2.39 1.00
CA ARG A 2 19.37 2.35 0.05
C ARG A 2 20.55 3.14 0.59
N GLU A 3 21.76 2.68 0.28
CA GLU A 3 23.01 3.35 0.64
C GLU A 3 23.66 3.93 -0.62
N PHE A 4 24.08 5.19 -0.52
CA PHE A 4 24.81 5.90 -1.56
C PHE A 4 25.82 6.82 -0.89
N ASP A 5 27.08 6.74 -1.31
CA ASP A 5 28.18 7.60 -0.82
C ASP A 5 28.29 7.63 0.72
N GLY A 6 28.22 6.45 1.35
CA GLY A 6 28.27 6.30 2.81
C GLY A 6 27.05 6.83 3.57
N ARG A 7 26.00 7.29 2.87
CA ARG A 7 24.76 7.80 3.46
C ARG A 7 23.61 6.86 3.17
N ARG A 8 22.76 6.65 4.17
CA ARG A 8 21.58 5.78 4.08
C ARG A 8 20.30 6.59 3.97
N TYR A 9 19.41 6.11 3.10
CA TYR A 9 18.16 6.78 2.77
C TYR A 9 16.97 5.82 2.81
N PHE A 10 15.85 6.33 3.30
CA PHE A 10 14.56 5.68 3.18
C PHE A 10 14.00 5.89 1.78
N TYR A 11 13.64 4.76 1.18
CA TYR A 11 12.83 4.67 -0.02
C TYR A 11 11.63 3.80 0.32
N PHE A 12 10.46 4.19 -0.15
CA PHE A 12 9.22 3.45 0.03
C PHE A 12 8.72 3.00 -1.34
N TRP A 13 8.52 1.69 -1.50
CA TRP A 13 7.88 1.15 -2.69
C TRP A 13 6.42 0.86 -2.39
N HIS A 14 5.53 1.33 -3.24
CA HIS A 14 4.11 1.01 -3.17
C HIS A 14 3.52 0.79 -4.56
N TYR A 15 2.41 0.04 -4.59
CA TYR A 15 1.62 -0.12 -5.80
C TYR A 15 0.50 0.92 -5.85
N GLU A 16 0.39 1.64 -6.95
CA GLU A 16 -0.76 2.47 -7.24
C GLU A 16 -1.62 1.84 -8.34
N ARG A 17 -2.94 1.99 -8.21
CA ARG A 17 -3.92 1.60 -9.21
C ARG A 17 -4.16 2.80 -10.12
N GLU A 18 -3.72 2.72 -11.35
CA GLU A 18 -3.93 3.77 -12.36
C GLU A 18 -4.53 3.12 -13.61
N GLY A 19 -5.73 3.55 -14.03
CA GLY A 19 -6.40 3.00 -15.21
C GLY A 19 -6.62 1.48 -15.19
N GLY A 20 -6.81 0.88 -14.00
CA GLY A 20 -6.97 -0.56 -13.83
C GLY A 20 -5.67 -1.38 -13.82
N ARG A 21 -4.51 -0.75 -14.03
CA ARG A 21 -3.19 -1.38 -13.94
C ARG A 21 -2.54 -1.10 -12.58
N SER A 22 -1.74 -2.05 -12.11
CA SER A 22 -0.92 -1.88 -10.89
C SER A 22 0.45 -1.37 -11.30
N LEU A 23 0.77 -0.13 -10.92
CA LEU A 23 2.06 0.49 -11.18
C LEU A 23 2.91 0.46 -9.91
N ARG A 24 4.14 -0.04 -10.03
CA ARG A 24 5.11 -0.05 -8.94
C ARG A 24 5.78 1.33 -8.88
N LYS A 25 5.65 2.06 -7.77
CA LYS A 25 6.30 3.37 -7.56
C LYS A 25 7.29 3.30 -6.41
N GLU A 26 8.48 3.86 -6.63
CA GLU A 26 9.49 4.07 -5.58
C GLU A 26 9.55 5.55 -5.26
N GLU A 27 9.35 5.89 -3.99
CA GLU A 27 9.41 7.25 -3.52
C GLU A 27 10.58 7.41 -2.56
N TYR A 28 11.39 8.44 -2.79
CA TYR A 28 12.39 8.88 -1.84
C TYR A 28 11.71 9.57 -0.65
N VAL A 29 12.00 9.11 0.57
CA VAL A 29 11.37 9.63 1.79
C VAL A 29 12.31 10.55 2.57
N GLY A 30 13.61 10.25 2.60
CA GLY A 30 14.59 11.07 3.31
C GLY A 30 15.79 10.26 3.82
N ARG A 31 16.67 10.92 4.58
CA ARG A 31 17.80 10.26 5.24
C ARG A 31 17.32 9.43 6.44
N VAL A 32 18.04 8.36 6.73
CA VAL A 32 17.71 7.42 7.82
C VAL A 32 17.86 8.04 9.21
N ASP A 33 18.73 9.03 9.35
CA ASP A 33 18.97 9.78 10.59
C ASP A 33 17.97 10.93 10.83
N SER A 34 17.02 11.14 9.91
CA SER A 34 15.99 12.16 10.08
C SER A 34 14.74 11.58 10.73
N ASP A 35 14.42 12.05 11.94
CA ASP A 35 13.18 11.69 12.63
C ASP A 35 11.93 12.05 11.80
N ARG A 36 11.97 13.19 11.10
CA ARG A 36 10.90 13.58 10.16
C ARG A 36 10.71 12.55 9.05
N ALA A 37 11.80 12.04 8.48
CA ALA A 37 11.73 11.04 7.42
C ALA A 37 11.24 9.69 7.96
N ARG A 38 11.60 9.34 9.20
CA ARG A 38 11.08 8.15 9.89
C ARG A 38 9.57 8.25 10.07
N ASP A 39 9.07 9.36 10.60
CA ASP A 39 7.64 9.56 10.83
C ASP A 39 6.86 9.59 9.51
N ASP A 40 7.43 10.19 8.47
CA ASP A 40 6.82 10.20 7.15
C ASP A 40 6.75 8.81 6.52
N LEU A 41 7.80 8.00 6.66
CA LEU A 41 7.80 6.60 6.25
C LEU A 41 6.70 5.80 6.95
N LEU A 42 6.56 5.95 8.27
CA LEU A 42 5.52 5.26 9.04
C LEU A 42 4.12 5.65 8.58
N ARG A 43 3.88 6.95 8.31
CA ARG A 43 2.60 7.41 7.75
C ARG A 43 2.32 6.81 6.38
N LYS A 44 3.32 6.76 5.49
CA LYS A 44 3.19 6.16 4.14
C LYS A 44 2.88 4.67 4.22
N ILE A 45 3.55 3.93 5.10
CA ILE A 45 3.28 2.50 5.37
C ILE A 45 1.83 2.32 5.82
N ALA A 46 1.40 3.07 6.84
CA ALA A 46 0.04 2.97 7.37
C ALA A 46 -1.03 3.29 6.32
N ALA A 47 -0.83 4.35 5.54
CA ALA A 47 -1.76 4.76 4.48
C ALA A 47 -1.85 3.70 3.37
N TYR A 48 -0.71 3.16 2.93
CA TYR A 48 -0.67 2.16 1.87
C TYR A 48 -1.37 0.86 2.28
N HIS A 49 -1.02 0.31 3.45
CA HIS A 49 -1.63 -0.92 3.94
C HIS A 49 -3.10 -0.73 4.30
N GLY A 50 -3.49 0.39 4.92
CA GLY A 50 -4.89 0.68 5.20
C GLY A 50 -5.74 0.78 3.93
N LYS A 51 -5.20 1.30 2.83
CA LYS A 51 -5.88 1.29 1.52
C LYS A 51 -6.04 -0.14 0.99
N ALA A 52 -4.99 -0.96 1.06
CA ALA A 52 -5.01 -2.34 0.60
C ALA A 52 -6.01 -3.19 1.40
N GLU A 53 -6.01 -3.07 2.72
CA GLU A 53 -6.97 -3.74 3.62
C GLU A 53 -8.41 -3.39 3.26
N ASN A 54 -8.70 -2.11 3.04
CA ASN A 54 -10.02 -1.66 2.60
C ASN A 54 -10.42 -2.24 1.23
N GLU A 55 -9.48 -2.34 0.29
CA GLU A 55 -9.75 -2.96 -1.03
C GLU A 55 -10.06 -4.45 -0.88
N PHE A 56 -9.30 -5.18 -0.07
CA PHE A 56 -9.57 -6.59 0.21
C PHE A 56 -10.90 -6.80 0.92
N ALA A 57 -11.23 -5.97 1.91
CA ALA A 57 -12.52 -6.02 2.60
C ALA A 57 -13.69 -5.82 1.62
N ARG A 58 -13.60 -4.84 0.71
CA ARG A 58 -14.61 -4.60 -0.33
C ARG A 58 -14.74 -5.78 -1.29
N ARG A 59 -13.61 -6.33 -1.74
CA ARG A 59 -13.59 -7.49 -2.65
C ARG A 59 -14.22 -8.71 -1.99
N ARG A 60 -13.89 -8.97 -0.73
CA ARG A 60 -14.46 -10.06 0.07
C ARG A 60 -15.97 -9.91 0.20
N ALA A 61 -16.46 -8.75 0.63
CA ALA A 61 -17.89 -8.48 0.78
C ALA A 61 -18.67 -8.67 -0.54
N ARG A 62 -18.08 -8.29 -1.68
CA ARG A 62 -18.67 -8.51 -3.01
C ARG A 62 -18.80 -10.00 -3.34
N ILE A 63 -17.77 -10.80 -3.04
CA ILE A 63 -17.77 -12.25 -3.28
C ILE A 63 -18.79 -12.92 -2.36
N GLU A 64 -18.80 -12.58 -1.07
CA GLU A 64 -19.78 -13.11 -0.11
C GLU A 64 -21.22 -12.83 -0.54
N ARG A 65 -21.51 -11.60 -0.98
CA ARG A 65 -22.84 -11.25 -1.54
C ARG A 65 -23.17 -12.06 -2.79
N PHE A 66 -22.22 -12.22 -3.71
CA PHE A 66 -22.44 -13.01 -4.91
C PHE A 66 -22.75 -14.48 -4.58
N ILE A 67 -22.00 -15.08 -3.65
CA ILE A 67 -22.25 -16.46 -3.20
C ILE A 67 -23.64 -16.58 -2.58
N ALA A 68 -24.01 -15.68 -1.67
CA ALA A 68 -25.33 -15.70 -1.02
C ALA A 68 -26.48 -15.59 -2.03
N GLN A 69 -26.37 -14.71 -3.02
CA GLN A 69 -27.39 -14.54 -4.06
C GLN A 69 -27.57 -15.79 -4.94
N ASN A 70 -26.49 -16.47 -5.29
CA ASN A 70 -26.56 -17.69 -6.11
C ASN A 70 -27.00 -18.92 -5.30
N HIS A 71 -26.80 -18.93 -3.98
CA HIS A 71 -27.22 -20.03 -3.11
C HIS A 71 -28.72 -19.99 -2.79
N THR A 72 -29.33 -18.79 -2.69
CA THR A 72 -30.77 -18.63 -2.43
C THR A 72 -31.65 -18.89 -3.67
N SER A 73 -31.05 -19.04 -4.87
CA SER A 73 -31.77 -19.34 -6.11
C SER A 73 -31.87 -20.84 -6.45
N ALA A 74 -31.54 -21.72 -5.50
CA ALA A 74 -31.75 -23.17 -5.56
C ALA A 74 -32.88 -23.58 -4.60
#